data_AF-A0A1A3ICB8-F1
#
_entry.id   AF-A0A1A3ICB8-F1
#
_cell.length_a   1.000
_cell.length_b   1.000
_cell.length_c   1.000
_cell.angle_alpha   90.00
_cell.angle_beta   90.00
_cell.angle_gamma   90.00
#
_symmetry.space_group_name_H-M   'P 1'
#
loop_
_entity.id
_entity.type
_entity.pdbx_description
1 polymer ?
#
loop_
_entity_poly.entity_id
_entity_poly.type
_entity_poly.pdbx_seq_one_letter_code
_entity_poly.pdbx_strand_id
1 'polypeptide(L)'
;MQELLDARHELLLDGQRPSRDQLAERIASMWLPDETVLYVGLAGTSVAERVRQYYNTPLGARKPHAGGWPLKTLVDLDEVWVHYAACASVDVAERTMLDAFLDGVSASARATACDPELPLPFANLTVPRGARKRHGISGARESRTPRSR
;
A
#
# COMPACT_ATOMS: atom_id res chain seq x y z
N MET A 1 8.89 -3.36 11.35
CA MET A 1 9.00 -1.89 11.49
C MET A 1 10.43 -1.39 11.58
N GLN A 2 11.22 -1.88 12.55
CA GLN A 2 12.61 -1.44 12.71
C GLN A 2 13.42 -1.60 11.40
N GLU A 3 13.27 -2.74 10.73
CA GLU A 3 13.85 -3.01 9.40
C GLU A 3 13.60 -1.89 8.39
N LEU A 4 12.37 -1.36 8.31
CA LEU A 4 12.04 -0.27 7.37
C LEU A 4 12.72 1.04 7.76
N LEU A 5 12.79 1.34 9.06
CA LEU A 5 13.49 2.53 9.56
C LEU A 5 14.98 2.44 9.26
N ASP A 6 15.58 1.27 9.47
CA ASP A 6 17.00 1.04 9.19
C ASP A 6 17.29 1.11 7.68
N ALA A 7 16.42 0.52 6.86
CA ALA A 7 16.58 0.55 5.39
C ALA A 7 16.35 1.94 4.79
N ARG A 8 15.52 2.79 5.41
CA ARG A 8 15.11 4.10 4.90
C ARG A 8 15.37 5.21 5.92
N HIS A 9 16.59 5.74 5.99
CA HIS A 9 16.93 6.85 6.88
C HIS A 9 16.16 8.15 6.59
N GLU A 10 15.62 8.31 5.38
CA GLU A 10 14.81 9.46 4.99
C GLU A 10 13.30 9.26 5.25
N LEU A 11 12.89 8.14 5.85
CA LEU A 11 11.49 7.92 6.22
C LEU A 11 11.05 8.94 7.27
N LEU A 12 9.96 9.64 6.96
CA LEU A 12 9.28 10.57 7.87
C LEU A 12 7.81 10.20 8.02
N LEU A 13 7.27 10.44 9.20
CA LEU A 13 5.85 10.44 9.54
C LEU A 13 5.47 11.89 9.90
N ASP A 14 4.55 12.47 9.14
CA ASP A 14 4.08 13.84 9.34
C ASP A 14 5.25 14.87 9.41
N GLY A 15 6.29 14.62 8.60
CA GLY A 15 7.48 15.46 8.50
C GLY A 15 8.56 15.22 9.54
N GLN A 16 8.35 14.30 10.50
CA GLN A 16 9.33 13.96 11.55
C GLN A 16 9.78 12.51 11.44
N ARG A 17 10.98 12.22 11.94
CA ARG A 17 11.48 10.84 12.03
C ARG A 17 10.70 10.10 13.13
N PRO A 18 9.91 9.06 12.81
CA PRO A 18 9.13 8.37 13.84
C PRO A 18 9.98 7.34 14.60
N SER A 19 9.55 7.01 15.81
CA SER A 19 9.95 5.78 16.48
C SER A 19 9.35 4.54 15.78
N ARG A 20 9.85 3.35 16.14
CA ARG A 20 9.29 2.06 15.68
C ARG A 20 7.78 1.97 15.94
N ASP A 21 7.35 2.38 17.14
CA ASP A 21 5.98 2.20 17.60
C ASP A 21 5.04 3.22 16.96
N GLN A 22 5.49 4.48 16.81
CA GLN A 22 4.74 5.51 16.06
C GLN A 22 4.50 5.09 14.60
N LEU A 23 5.51 4.50 13.97
CA LEU A 23 5.36 3.99 12.60
C LEU A 23 4.41 2.79 12.54
N ALA A 24 4.51 1.87 13.50
CA ALA A 24 3.61 0.72 13.59
C ALA A 24 2.15 1.16 13.75
N GLU A 25 1.89 2.07 14.69
CA GLU A 25 0.57 2.63 14.96
C GLU A 25 0.00 3.35 13.73
N ARG A 26 0.82 4.15 13.03
CA ARG A 26 0.36 4.80 11.80
C ARG A 26 0.04 3.80 10.71
N ILE A 27 0.83 2.75 10.52
CA ILE A 27 0.55 1.74 9.50
C ILE A 27 -0.74 1.00 9.87
N ALA A 28 -0.91 0.62 11.13
CA ALA A 28 -2.11 -0.03 11.64
C ALA A 28 -3.37 0.82 11.42
N SER A 29 -3.29 2.15 11.61
CA SER A 29 -4.44 3.04 11.40
C SER A 29 -4.85 3.21 9.93
N MET A 30 -4.07 2.69 8.97
CA MET A 30 -4.49 2.62 7.57
C MET A 30 -5.47 1.46 7.29
N TRP A 31 -5.64 0.54 8.25
CA TRP A 31 -6.61 -0.55 8.17
C TRP A 31 -7.96 -0.07 8.66
N LEU A 32 -9.02 -0.44 7.94
CA LEU A 32 -10.40 -0.17 8.32
C LEU A 32 -10.90 -1.35 9.16
N PRO A 33 -11.34 -1.14 10.40
CA PRO A 33 -11.46 -2.19 11.42
C PRO A 33 -12.54 -3.24 11.14
N ASP A 34 -13.53 -2.95 10.30
CA ASP A 34 -14.61 -3.84 9.86
C ASP A 34 -14.39 -4.39 8.43
N GLU A 35 -13.23 -4.12 7.83
CA GLU A 35 -12.85 -4.61 6.51
C GLU A 35 -11.73 -5.64 6.58
N THR A 36 -11.62 -6.49 5.55
CA THR A 36 -10.43 -7.34 5.41
C THR A 36 -9.23 -6.50 4.97
N VAL A 37 -8.03 -6.88 5.45
CA VAL A 37 -6.78 -6.29 4.97
C VAL A 37 -6.61 -6.58 3.48
N LEU A 38 -6.63 -5.53 2.64
CA LEU A 38 -6.69 -5.66 1.19
C LEU A 38 -5.64 -4.77 0.48
N TYR A 39 -5.11 -5.31 -0.62
CA TYR A 39 -4.38 -4.60 -1.65
C TYR A 39 -4.95 -4.94 -3.02
N VAL A 40 -5.44 -3.93 -3.74
CA VAL A 40 -5.81 -4.03 -5.14
C VAL A 40 -4.62 -3.58 -5.98
N GLY A 41 -4.17 -4.42 -6.90
CA GLY A 41 -3.09 -4.09 -7.82
C GLY A 41 -3.29 -4.74 -9.18
N LEU A 42 -2.43 -4.37 -10.13
CA LEU A 42 -2.46 -4.91 -11.48
C LEU A 42 -1.22 -5.73 -11.84
N ALA A 43 -1.40 -6.67 -12.76
CA ALA A 43 -0.33 -7.36 -13.46
C ALA A 43 -0.53 -7.15 -14.96
N GLY A 44 0.30 -6.30 -15.58
CA GLY A 44 0.30 -6.10 -17.03
C GLY A 44 0.93 -7.25 -17.83
N THR A 45 1.46 -8.26 -17.15
CA THR A 45 2.07 -9.46 -17.76
C THR A 45 1.65 -10.71 -16.98
N SER A 46 2.57 -11.36 -16.26
CA SER A 46 2.31 -12.57 -15.48
C SER A 46 1.96 -12.22 -14.04
N VAL A 47 0.83 -12.75 -13.56
CA VAL A 47 0.43 -12.67 -12.14
C VAL A 47 1.47 -13.37 -11.27
N ALA A 48 1.92 -14.58 -11.65
CA ALA A 48 2.93 -15.32 -10.91
C ALA A 48 4.24 -14.55 -10.78
N GLU A 49 4.66 -13.87 -11.85
CA GLU A 49 5.85 -13.01 -11.81
C GLU A 49 5.67 -11.83 -10.86
N ARG A 50 4.49 -11.20 -10.88
CA ARG A 50 4.20 -10.07 -9.97
C ARG A 50 4.13 -10.49 -8.52
N VAL A 51 3.55 -11.64 -8.21
CA VAL A 51 3.57 -12.22 -6.87
C VAL A 51 5.01 -12.50 -6.43
N ARG A 52 5.81 -13.17 -7.26
CA ARG A 52 7.23 -13.42 -6.96
C ARG A 52 8.01 -12.13 -6.71
N GLN A 53 7.83 -11.12 -7.54
CA GLN A 53 8.47 -9.82 -7.37
C GLN A 53 8.00 -9.12 -6.09
N TYR A 54 6.74 -9.28 -5.71
CA TYR A 54 6.21 -8.72 -4.47
C TYR A 54 6.97 -9.26 -3.25
N TYR A 55 7.06 -10.59 -3.12
CA TYR A 55 7.75 -11.26 -2.01
C TYR A 55 9.27 -11.05 -2.03
N ASN A 56 9.89 -11.03 -3.21
CA ASN A 56 11.35 -10.87 -3.32
C ASN A 56 11.84 -9.42 -3.23
N THR A 57 10.97 -8.42 -3.38
CA THR A 57 11.37 -7.02 -3.24
C THR A 57 11.48 -6.69 -1.75
N PRO A 58 12.67 -6.35 -1.22
CA PRO A 58 12.82 -6.03 0.21
C PRO A 58 11.96 -4.84 0.64
N LEU A 59 11.63 -4.78 1.92
CA LEU A 59 10.95 -3.63 2.50
C LEU A 59 11.82 -2.38 2.36
N GLY A 60 11.25 -1.26 1.88
CA GLY A 60 12.00 -0.05 1.56
C GLY A 60 12.63 -0.01 0.16
N ALA A 61 12.77 -1.13 -0.54
CA ALA A 61 13.26 -1.13 -1.91
C ALA A 61 12.21 -0.57 -2.89
N ARG A 62 12.65 0.10 -3.96
CA ARG A 62 11.74 0.64 -4.98
C ARG A 62 11.36 -0.37 -6.07
N LYS A 63 12.23 -1.33 -6.34
CA LYS A 63 12.12 -2.27 -7.46
C LYS A 63 12.42 -3.69 -7.01
N PRO A 64 11.90 -4.72 -7.71
CA PRO A 64 10.99 -4.62 -8.86
C PRO A 64 9.53 -4.27 -8.52
N HIS A 65 9.10 -4.38 -7.25
CA HIS A 65 7.71 -4.11 -6.84
C HIS A 65 7.59 -3.32 -5.53
N ALA A 66 7.38 -2.01 -5.67
CA ALA A 66 7.21 -1.05 -4.57
C ALA A 66 5.74 -0.80 -4.17
N GLY A 67 4.77 -1.28 -4.95
CA GLY A 67 3.34 -1.13 -4.65
C GLY A 67 2.93 -1.99 -3.46
N GLY A 68 1.89 -1.59 -2.75
CA GLY A 68 1.31 -2.39 -1.67
C GLY A 68 2.26 -2.69 -0.50
N TRP A 69 3.34 -1.93 -0.32
CA TRP A 69 4.36 -2.23 0.70
C TRP A 69 3.84 -2.35 2.15
N PRO A 70 2.74 -1.69 2.58
CA PRO A 70 2.21 -1.92 3.94
C PRO A 70 1.86 -3.37 4.23
N LEU A 71 1.41 -4.14 3.23
CA LEU A 71 1.16 -5.57 3.40
C LEU A 71 2.43 -6.33 3.81
N LYS A 72 3.62 -5.92 3.35
CA LYS A 72 4.90 -6.56 3.74
C LYS A 72 5.26 -6.39 5.21
N THR A 73 4.43 -5.68 5.96
CA THR A 73 4.62 -5.44 7.38
C THR A 73 3.78 -6.35 8.26
N LEU A 74 2.89 -7.13 7.65
CA LEU A 74 2.12 -8.17 8.32
C LEU A 74 3.05 -9.29 8.79
N VAL A 75 2.73 -9.86 9.95
CA VAL A 75 3.47 -10.98 10.53
C VAL A 75 3.19 -12.29 9.78
N ASP A 76 2.00 -12.38 9.20
CA ASP A 76 1.34 -13.51 8.55
C ASP A 76 1.19 -13.25 7.04
N LEU A 77 2.15 -12.55 6.44
CA LEU A 77 2.12 -12.23 5.01
C LEU A 77 2.01 -13.47 4.11
N ASP A 78 2.56 -14.60 4.53
CA ASP A 78 2.53 -15.88 3.81
C ASP A 78 1.17 -16.62 3.91
N GLU A 79 0.25 -16.14 4.74
CA GLU A 79 -1.10 -16.70 4.89
C GLU A 79 -2.16 -15.95 4.05
N VAL A 80 -1.77 -14.87 3.36
CA VAL A 80 -2.71 -14.07 2.57
C VAL A 80 -3.09 -14.73 1.25
N TRP A 81 -4.33 -14.50 0.81
CA TRP A 81 -4.84 -15.03 -0.45
C TRP A 81 -4.63 -14.05 -1.60
N VAL A 82 -4.21 -14.58 -2.76
CA VAL A 82 -4.11 -13.82 -4.01
C VAL A 82 -5.26 -14.21 -4.93
N HIS A 83 -6.23 -13.30 -5.06
CA HIS A 83 -7.32 -13.42 -6.02
C HIS A 83 -6.96 -12.66 -7.30
N TYR A 84 -7.13 -13.29 -8.46
CA TYR A 84 -6.84 -12.67 -9.74
C TYR A 84 -7.85 -13.07 -10.81
N ALA A 85 -8.06 -12.18 -11.78
CA ALA A 85 -8.90 -12.42 -12.94
C ALA A 85 -8.29 -11.76 -14.18
N ALA A 86 -8.51 -12.36 -15.35
CA ALA A 86 -8.18 -11.72 -16.62
C ALA A 86 -9.12 -10.53 -16.86
N CYS A 87 -8.61 -9.46 -17.45
CA CYS A 87 -9.40 -8.29 -17.82
C CYS A 87 -8.86 -7.67 -19.12
N ALA A 88 -9.73 -6.96 -19.85
CA ALA A 88 -9.34 -6.29 -21.09
C ALA A 88 -8.48 -5.05 -20.84
N SER A 89 -8.68 -4.36 -19.72
CA SER A 89 -7.93 -3.17 -19.34
C SER A 89 -7.66 -3.18 -17.84
N VAL A 90 -6.39 -3.35 -17.48
CA VAL A 90 -5.95 -3.40 -16.07
C VAL A 90 -6.20 -2.09 -15.33
N ASP A 91 -6.03 -0.94 -16.00
CA ASP A 91 -6.27 0.38 -15.41
C ASP A 91 -7.77 0.57 -15.07
N VAL A 92 -8.66 0.13 -15.97
CA VAL A 92 -10.12 0.20 -15.75
C VAL A 92 -10.54 -0.78 -14.66
N ALA A 93 -10.01 -2.00 -14.67
CA ALA A 93 -10.31 -3.00 -13.66
C ALA A 93 -9.85 -2.59 -12.26
N GLU A 94 -8.61 -2.11 -12.11
CA GLU A 94 -8.09 -1.60 -10.83
C GLU A 94 -8.94 -0.44 -10.31
N ARG A 95 -9.29 0.51 -11.19
CA ARG A 95 -10.14 1.63 -10.80
C ARG A 95 -11.52 1.17 -10.34
N THR A 96 -12.16 0.28 -11.10
CA THR A 96 -13.49 -0.25 -10.79
C THR A 96 -13.51 -1.00 -9.45
N MET A 97 -12.49 -1.80 -9.16
CA MET A 97 -12.36 -2.50 -7.87
C MET A 97 -12.17 -1.54 -6.71
N LEU A 98 -11.38 -0.48 -6.90
CA LEU A 98 -11.21 0.55 -5.87
C LEU A 98 -12.49 1.35 -5.63
N ASP A 99 -13.21 1.73 -6.69
CA ASP A 99 -14.48 2.44 -6.56
C ASP A 99 -15.52 1.55 -5.84
N ALA A 100 -15.63 0.28 -6.23
CA ALA A 100 -16.51 -0.69 -5.56
C ALA A 100 -16.16 -0.88 -4.06
N PHE A 101 -14.87 -0.92 -3.71
CA PHE A 101 -14.46 -0.94 -2.30
C PHE A 101 -14.92 0.33 -1.58
N LEU A 102 -14.62 1.51 -2.14
CA LEU A 102 -14.96 2.80 -1.52
C LEU A 102 -16.46 3.00 -1.31
N ASP A 103 -17.29 2.49 -2.23
CA ASP A 103 -18.75 2.49 -2.14
C ASP A 103 -19.26 1.53 -1.05
N GLY A 104 -18.50 0.47 -0.77
CA GLY A 104 -18.80 -0.51 0.28
C GLY A 104 -18.34 -0.13 1.68
N VAL A 105 -17.38 0.80 1.81
CA VAL A 105 -16.83 1.23 3.11
C VAL A 105 -17.95 1.75 4.01
N SER A 106 -18.12 1.11 5.18
CA SER A 106 -19.13 1.50 6.16
C SER A 106 -18.90 2.92 6.69
N ALA A 107 -19.96 3.56 7.17
CA ALA A 107 -19.85 4.88 7.80
C ALA A 107 -18.94 4.85 9.05
N SER A 108 -18.95 3.75 9.81
CA SER A 108 -18.11 3.56 10.98
C SER A 108 -16.65 3.45 10.60
N ALA A 109 -16.34 2.59 9.62
CA ALA A 109 -15.01 2.42 9.05
C ALA A 109 -14.40 3.74 8.60
N ARG A 110 -15.19 4.50 7.81
CA ARG A 110 -14.81 5.79 7.25
C ARG A 110 -14.49 6.82 8.32
N ALA A 111 -15.30 6.89 9.38
CA ALA A 111 -15.10 7.84 10.48
C ALA A 111 -13.79 7.59 11.24
N THR A 112 -13.35 6.33 11.33
CA THR A 112 -12.11 5.93 12.01
C THR A 112 -10.89 5.82 11.10
N ALA A 113 -11.08 5.93 9.78
CA ALA A 113 -10.01 5.82 8.81
C ALA A 113 -8.94 6.90 9.03
N CYS A 114 -7.67 6.59 8.78
CA CYS A 114 -6.61 7.61 8.79
C CYS A 114 -6.85 8.75 7.77
N ASP A 115 -7.66 8.50 6.74
CA ASP A 115 -8.13 9.49 5.77
C ASP A 115 -9.61 9.24 5.45
N PRO A 116 -10.55 9.89 6.16
CA PRO A 116 -11.99 9.72 5.95
C PRO A 116 -12.49 10.16 4.56
N GLU A 117 -11.76 11.08 3.91
CA GLU A 117 -12.09 11.55 2.55
C GLU A 117 -11.64 10.54 1.48
N LEU A 118 -10.67 9.69 1.81
CA LEU A 118 -10.13 8.69 0.89
C LEU A 118 -9.77 7.39 1.64
N PRO A 119 -10.78 6.63 2.13
CA PRO A 119 -10.58 5.41 2.90
C PRO A 119 -10.23 4.23 1.99
N LEU A 120 -9.11 4.34 1.26
CA LEU A 120 -8.63 3.29 0.39
C LEU A 120 -8.30 2.01 1.18
N PRO A 121 -8.30 0.83 0.52
CA PRO A 121 -7.83 -0.42 1.13
C PRO A 121 -6.49 -0.26 1.83
N PHE A 122 -6.23 -1.09 2.84
CA PHE A 122 -5.07 -1.00 3.73
C PHE A 122 -3.78 -0.58 3.02
N ALA A 123 -3.38 -1.33 1.99
CA ALA A 123 -2.11 -1.12 1.29
C ALA A 123 -2.21 -0.34 -0.02
N ASN A 124 -3.41 0.13 -0.41
CA ASN A 124 -3.58 1.08 -1.51
C ASN A 124 -3.33 2.49 -1.00
N LEU A 125 -2.24 3.11 -1.46
CA LEU A 125 -1.84 4.45 -1.02
C LEU A 125 -2.23 5.55 -2.01
N THR A 126 -2.63 5.19 -3.23
CA THR A 126 -2.97 6.15 -4.29
C THR A 126 -4.05 5.55 -5.17
N VAL A 127 -5.02 6.36 -5.58
CA VAL A 127 -5.93 6.02 -6.69
C VAL A 127 -5.13 6.07 -7.99
N PRO A 128 -5.31 5.14 -8.95
CA PRO A 128 -4.63 5.19 -10.23
C PRO A 128 -4.84 6.56 -10.91
N ARG A 129 -3.72 7.28 -11.16
CA ARG A 129 -3.70 8.65 -11.72
C ARG A 129 -4.54 9.67 -10.92
N GLY A 130 -4.75 9.43 -9.62
CA GLY A 130 -5.62 10.25 -8.78
C GLY A 130 -4.98 10.66 -7.46
N ALA A 131 -5.85 10.92 -6.47
CA ALA A 131 -5.45 11.37 -5.14
C ALA A 131 -4.65 10.30 -4.38
N ARG A 132 -3.85 10.76 -3.41
CA ARG A 132 -3.05 9.94 -2.52
C ARG A 132 -3.68 9.95 -1.12
N LYS A 133 -3.79 8.77 -0.49
CA LYS A 133 -4.23 8.63 0.91
C LYS A 133 -3.36 9.52 1.80
N ARG A 134 -3.97 10.34 2.66
CA ARG A 134 -3.28 11.24 3.60
C ARG A 134 -2.76 10.49 4.82
N HIS A 135 -1.90 9.50 4.58
CA HIS A 135 -1.35 8.64 5.63
C HIS A 135 -0.12 9.22 6.35
N GLY A 136 0.44 10.36 5.90
CA GLY A 136 1.55 11.06 6.57
C GLY A 136 2.95 10.48 6.34
N ILE A 137 3.07 9.25 5.84
CA ILE A 137 4.37 8.58 5.65
C ILE A 137 5.01 9.02 4.32
N SER A 138 6.26 9.46 4.38
CA SER A 138 7.12 9.75 3.23
C SER A 138 8.46 9.04 3.37
N GLY A 139 9.24 8.94 2.28
CA GLY A 139 10.57 8.28 2.31
C GLY A 139 10.56 6.77 2.54
N ALA A 140 9.40 6.12 2.68
CA ALA A 140 9.27 4.68 2.94
C ALA A 140 9.79 3.75 1.83
N ARG A 141 10.23 4.31 0.69
CA ARG A 141 10.82 3.55 -0.42
C ARG A 141 11.95 4.37 -1.04
N GLU A 142 12.94 3.69 -1.60
CA GLU A 142 14.02 4.34 -2.36
C GLU A 142 13.50 5.41 -3.34
N SER A 143 14.19 6.55 -3.34
CA SER A 143 13.91 7.67 -4.23
C SER A 143 14.09 7.26 -5.70
N ARG A 144 13.54 8.05 -6.62
CA ARG A 144 13.86 7.85 -8.04
C ARG A 144 15.29 8.34 -8.21
N THR A 145 16.19 7.50 -8.71
CA THR A 145 17.37 8.03 -9.38
C THR A 145 16.87 8.94 -10.50
N PRO A 146 17.31 10.20 -10.58
CA PRO A 146 17.02 11.04 -11.73
C PRO A 146 17.44 10.28 -13.00
N ARG A 147 16.61 10.28 -14.05
CA ARG A 147 17.10 9.81 -15.35
C ARG A 147 18.27 10.71 -15.72
N SER A 148 19.47 10.14 -15.85
CA SER A 148 20.53 10.79 -16.62
C SER A 148 19.93 11.10 -17.99
N ARG A 149 19.97 12.39 -18.36
CA ARG A 149 19.53 12.84 -19.69
C ARG A 149 20.43 12.24 -20.76
#